data_AF-A0A945V3W2-F1
#
_entry.id   AF-A0A945V3W2-F1
#
_cell.length_a   1.000
_cell.length_b   1.000
_cell.length_c   1.000
_cell.angle_alpha   90.00
_cell.angle_beta   90.00
_cell.angle_gamma   90.00
#
_symmetry.space_group_name_H-M   'P 1'
#
loop_
_entity.id
_entity.type
_entity.pdbx_description
1 polymer ?
#
loop_
_entity_poly.entity_id
_entity_poly.type
_entity_poly.pdbx_seq_one_letter_code
_entity_poly.pdbx_strand_id
1 'polypeptide(L)'
;MNPKACVALLLFLAITVAAVSTNLRGFIDAVSAMFVLGGAICFGICANGKWYSDGRLNAFSEGAILSGWIGALLGAVIIAGNVKDFAALGPALAVMLLTVVYGYFIKALVRMVLISRSKE
;
A
#
# COMPACT_ATOMS: atom_id res chain seq x y z
N MET A 1 -17.81 11.91 -6.20
CA MET A 1 -17.12 10.81 -6.92
C MET A 1 -18.10 10.27 -7.96
N ASN A 2 -17.67 10.05 -9.20
CA ASN A 2 -18.55 9.56 -10.27
C ASN A 2 -19.08 8.14 -9.91
N PRO A 3 -20.38 7.81 -10.11
CA PRO A 3 -20.92 6.48 -9.83
C PRO A 3 -20.10 5.35 -10.48
N LYS A 4 -19.56 5.56 -11.69
CA LYS A 4 -18.70 4.56 -12.37
C LYS A 4 -17.43 4.25 -11.58
N ALA A 5 -16.80 5.27 -11.00
CA ALA A 5 -15.60 5.12 -10.18
C ALA A 5 -15.89 4.40 -8.86
N CYS A 6 -17.06 4.66 -8.27
CA CYS A 6 -17.50 3.95 -7.07
C CYS A 6 -17.68 2.45 -7.35
N VAL A 7 -18.33 2.09 -8.46
CA VAL A 7 -18.49 0.70 -8.89
C VAL A 7 -17.14 0.04 -9.15
N ALA A 8 -16.24 0.70 -9.89
CA ALA A 8 -14.91 0.16 -10.17
C ALA A 8 -14.08 -0.07 -8.89
N LEU A 9 -14.13 0.87 -7.94
CA LEU A 9 -13.48 0.76 -6.64
C LEU A 9 -14.01 -0.45 -5.86
N LEU A 10 -15.34 -0.58 -5.76
CA LEU A 10 -15.97 -1.71 -5.06
C LEU A 10 -15.64 -3.05 -5.72
N LEU A 11 -15.61 -3.10 -7.05
CA LEU A 11 -15.25 -4.30 -7.80
C LEU A 11 -13.79 -4.70 -7.54
N PHE A 12 -12.86 -3.74 -7.56
CA PHE A 12 -11.45 -3.99 -7.27
C PHE A 12 -11.23 -4.49 -5.84
N LEU A 13 -11.91 -3.88 -4.86
CA LEU A 13 -11.89 -4.34 -3.47
C LEU A 13 -12.46 -5.76 -3.35
N ALA A 14 -13.60 -6.04 -3.98
CA ALA A 14 -14.25 -7.35 -3.94
C ALA A 14 -13.35 -8.45 -4.53
N ILE A 15 -12.73 -8.20 -5.68
CA ILE A 15 -11.80 -9.16 -6.32
C ILE A 15 -10.57 -9.38 -5.43
N THR A 16 -10.03 -8.32 -4.83
CA THR A 16 -8.86 -8.44 -3.94
C THR A 16 -9.19 -9.25 -2.69
N VAL A 17 -10.33 -8.97 -2.04
CA VAL A 17 -10.80 -9.71 -0.87
C VAL A 17 -11.10 -11.17 -1.21
N ALA A 18 -11.72 -11.44 -2.37
CA ALA A 18 -11.96 -12.79 -2.84
C ALA A 18 -10.63 -13.55 -3.06
N ALA A 19 -9.62 -12.90 -3.63
CA ALA A 19 -8.30 -13.50 -3.88
C ALA A 19 -7.56 -13.90 -2.60
N VAL A 20 -7.74 -13.18 -1.50
CA VAL A 20 -7.10 -13.47 -0.20
C VAL A 20 -8.03 -14.15 0.81
N SER A 21 -9.24 -14.52 0.39
CA SER A 21 -10.31 -15.03 1.27
C SER A 21 -9.94 -16.29 2.05
N THR A 22 -9.05 -17.12 1.50
CA THR A 22 -8.58 -18.35 2.14
C THR A 22 -7.72 -18.10 3.37
N ASN A 23 -7.02 -16.95 3.44
CA ASN A 23 -6.06 -16.66 4.50
C ASN A 23 -5.98 -15.16 4.84
N LEU A 24 -7.13 -14.52 5.09
CA LEU A 24 -7.21 -13.07 5.31
C LEU A 24 -6.28 -12.56 6.42
N ARG A 25 -6.14 -13.33 7.51
CA ARG A 25 -5.26 -12.96 8.65
C ARG A 25 -3.79 -12.86 8.25
N GLY A 26 -3.33 -13.66 7.28
CA GLY A 26 -1.95 -13.62 6.80
C GLY A 26 -1.61 -12.36 6.01
N PHE A 27 -2.63 -11.60 5.58
CA PHE A 27 -2.47 -10.34 4.85
C PHE A 27 -2.74 -9.11 5.73
N ILE A 28 -2.93 -9.28 7.04
CA ILE A 28 -3.17 -8.19 7.97
C ILE A 28 -2.01 -8.15 8.96
N ASP A 29 -1.13 -7.18 8.76
CA ASP A 29 -0.03 -6.85 9.64
C ASP A 29 -0.04 -5.35 9.95
N ALA A 30 -0.27 -5.02 11.22
CA ALA A 30 -0.45 -3.64 11.66
C ALA A 30 0.82 -2.81 11.56
N VAL A 31 1.99 -3.41 11.82
CA VAL A 31 3.28 -2.70 11.80
C VAL A 31 3.66 -2.32 10.37
N SER A 32 3.54 -3.25 9.42
CA SER A 32 3.77 -2.99 8.00
C SER A 32 2.80 -1.95 7.46
N ALA A 33 1.51 -2.02 7.85
CA ALA A 33 0.52 -1.04 7.43
C ALA A 33 0.85 0.36 7.98
N MET A 34 1.25 0.45 9.26
CA MET A 34 1.65 1.71 9.88
C MET A 34 2.89 2.31 9.21
N PHE A 35 3.89 1.50 8.87
CA PHE A 35 5.09 1.98 8.17
C PHE A 35 4.74 2.59 6.81
N VAL A 36 3.92 1.88 6.02
CA VAL A 36 3.53 2.33 4.68
C VAL A 36 2.67 3.59 4.74
N LEU A 37 1.65 3.59 5.61
CA LEU A 37 0.77 4.75 5.80
C LEU A 37 1.53 5.96 6.36
N GLY A 38 2.43 5.75 7.33
CA GLY A 38 3.29 6.81 7.86
C GLY A 38 4.13 7.44 6.76
N GLY A 39 4.77 6.61 5.92
CA GLY A 39 5.51 7.09 4.75
C GLY A 39 4.63 7.83 3.75
N ALA A 40 3.45 7.31 3.41
CA ALA A 40 2.50 7.97 2.52
C ALA A 40 2.09 9.36 3.03
N ILE A 41 1.82 9.48 4.33
CA ILE A 41 1.48 10.74 5.00
C ILE A 41 2.64 11.74 4.91
N CYS A 42 3.89 11.31 5.14
CA CYS A 42 5.06 12.18 5.01
C CYS A 42 5.13 12.85 3.64
N PHE A 43 4.97 12.07 2.55
CA PHE A 43 4.94 12.62 1.19
C PHE A 43 3.73 13.51 0.95
N GLY A 44 2.57 13.15 1.49
CA GLY A 44 1.37 13.98 1.43
C GLY A 44 1.51 15.31 2.19
N ILE A 45 2.32 15.39 3.25
CA ILE A 45 2.60 16.63 3.98
C ILE A 45 3.59 17.50 3.19
N CYS A 46 4.60 16.91 2.57
CA CYS A 46 5.58 17.64 1.75
C CYS A 46 4.98 18.22 0.45
N ALA A 47 3.82 17.73 0.02
CA ALA A 47 3.16 18.21 -1.18
C ALA A 47 2.43 19.54 -0.98
N ASN A 48 2.60 20.45 -1.94
CA ASN A 48 1.93 21.74 -1.95
C ASN A 48 0.43 21.62 -2.32
N GLY A 49 -0.39 22.51 -1.76
CA GLY A 49 -1.83 22.63 -2.06
C GLY A 49 -2.76 22.14 -0.94
N LYS A 50 -4.08 22.16 -1.21
CA LYS A 50 -5.11 21.73 -0.25
C LYS A 50 -5.03 20.22 -0.01
N TRP A 51 -5.52 19.75 1.15
CA TRP A 51 -5.60 18.31 1.53
C TRP A 51 -6.19 17.41 0.45
N TYR A 52 -7.18 17.89 -0.29
CA TYR A 52 -7.86 17.13 -1.33
C TYR A 52 -7.39 17.48 -2.75
N SER A 53 -6.29 18.23 -2.90
CA SER A 53 -5.72 18.54 -4.21
C SER A 53 -5.21 17.27 -4.88
N ASP A 54 -5.42 17.17 -6.19
CA ASP A 54 -5.00 15.99 -6.96
C ASP A 54 -3.48 15.79 -6.90
N GLY A 55 -2.69 16.88 -6.88
CA GLY A 55 -1.23 16.80 -6.71
C GLY A 55 -0.80 16.21 -5.37
N ARG A 56 -1.54 16.52 -4.30
CA ARG A 56 -1.24 16.03 -2.94
C ARG A 56 -1.67 14.58 -2.74
N LEU A 57 -2.82 14.20 -3.30
CA LEU A 57 -3.24 12.80 -3.36
C LEU A 57 -2.26 11.96 -4.20
N ASN A 58 -1.79 12.49 -5.33
CA ASN A 58 -0.78 11.82 -6.14
C ASN A 58 0.52 11.61 -5.35
N ALA A 59 1.03 12.67 -4.69
CA ALA A 59 2.23 12.57 -3.84
C ALA A 59 2.06 11.56 -2.69
N PHE A 60 0.91 11.56 -2.01
CA PHE A 60 0.58 10.56 -0.98
C PHE A 60 0.63 9.13 -1.54
N SER A 61 0.06 8.90 -2.72
CA SER A 61 0.03 7.58 -3.35
C SER A 61 1.40 7.10 -3.83
N GLU A 62 2.25 8.00 -4.34
CA GLU A 62 3.63 7.68 -4.70
C GLU A 62 4.47 7.43 -3.45
N GLY A 63 4.24 8.20 -2.39
CA GLY A 63 4.87 8.00 -1.08
C GLY A 63 4.56 6.64 -0.47
N ALA A 64 3.34 6.12 -0.65
CA ALA A 64 2.96 4.78 -0.22
C ALA A 64 3.75 3.68 -0.94
N ILE A 65 4.04 3.84 -2.24
CA ILE A 65 4.88 2.88 -2.97
C ILE A 65 6.32 2.96 -2.51
N LEU A 66 6.86 4.17 -2.39
CA LEU A 66 8.23 4.38 -1.96
C LEU A 66 8.44 3.81 -0.55
N SER A 67 7.52 4.07 0.38
CA SER A 67 7.57 3.48 1.71
C SER A 67 7.40 1.96 1.70
N GLY A 68 6.54 1.41 0.85
CA GLY A 68 6.41 -0.03 0.64
C GLY A 68 7.74 -0.68 0.23
N TRP A 69 8.43 -0.11 -0.75
CA TRP A 69 9.74 -0.63 -1.18
C TRP A 69 10.84 -0.45 -0.14
N ILE A 70 10.87 0.69 0.56
CA ILE A 70 11.82 0.88 1.67
C ILE A 70 11.56 -0.15 2.77
N GLY A 71 10.29 -0.42 3.12
CA GLY A 71 9.92 -1.44 4.10
C GLY A 71 10.41 -2.83 3.69
N ALA A 72 10.23 -3.20 2.42
CA ALA A 72 10.74 -4.47 1.90
C ALA A 72 12.27 -4.55 1.93
N LEU A 73 12.99 -3.48 1.58
CA LEU A 73 14.45 -3.45 1.64
C LEU A 73 14.95 -3.59 3.09
N LEU A 74 14.33 -2.90 4.05
CA LEU A 74 14.65 -3.05 5.47
C LEU A 74 14.38 -4.48 5.96
N GLY A 75 13.23 -5.06 5.59
CA GLY A 75 12.91 -6.45 5.88
C GLY A 75 13.93 -7.43 5.30
N ALA A 76 14.34 -7.23 4.05
CA ALA A 76 15.35 -8.06 3.40
C ALA A 76 16.70 -8.02 4.12
N VAL A 77 17.16 -6.84 4.56
CA VAL A 77 18.40 -6.70 5.35
C VAL A 77 18.29 -7.46 6.68
N ILE A 78 17.17 -7.35 7.38
CA ILE A 78 16.94 -8.05 8.66
C ILE A 78 16.95 -9.57 8.44
N ILE A 79 16.26 -10.05 7.41
CA ILE A 79 16.19 -11.49 7.07
C ILE A 79 17.58 -12.02 6.72
N ALA A 80 18.31 -11.32 5.85
CA ALA A 80 19.66 -11.71 5.43
C ALA A 80 20.64 -11.74 6.62
N GLY A 81 20.46 -10.87 7.62
CA GLY A 81 21.24 -10.89 8.86
C GLY A 81 20.91 -12.06 9.81
N ASN A 82 19.77 -12.73 9.64
CA ASN A 82 19.23 -13.70 10.59
C ASN A 82 18.84 -15.07 9.98
N VAL A 83 19.49 -15.47 8.87
CA VAL A 83 19.15 -16.69 8.09
C VAL A 83 19.31 -18.03 8.85
N LYS A 84 19.79 -18.01 10.10
CA LYS A 84 20.03 -19.23 10.88
C LYS A 84 18.75 -20.00 11.23
N ASP A 85 17.60 -19.32 11.26
CA ASP A 85 16.30 -19.94 11.53
C ASP A 85 15.42 -19.96 10.27
N PHE A 86 15.46 -21.10 9.56
CA PHE A 86 14.66 -21.31 8.35
C PHE A 86 13.16 -21.41 8.63
N ALA A 87 12.73 -21.74 9.86
CA ALA A 87 11.31 -21.80 10.19
C ALA A 87 10.69 -20.40 10.26
N ALA A 88 11.46 -19.40 10.72
CA ALA A 88 11.04 -18.01 10.77
C ALA A 88 11.08 -17.29 9.41
N LEU A 89 11.72 -17.88 8.40
CA LEU A 89 11.94 -17.25 7.10
C LEU A 89 10.63 -16.94 6.36
N GLY A 90 9.69 -17.88 6.34
CA GLY A 90 8.40 -17.73 5.65
C GLY A 90 7.58 -16.55 6.19
N PRO A 91 7.31 -16.49 7.52
CA PRO A 91 6.63 -15.36 8.14
C PRO A 91 7.34 -14.01 7.92
N ALA A 92 8.68 -13.98 8.01
CA ALA A 92 9.42 -12.75 7.79
C ALA A 92 9.33 -12.25 6.34
N LEU A 93 9.42 -13.15 5.37
CA LEU A 93 9.22 -12.82 3.95
C LEU A 93 7.79 -12.34 3.68
N ALA A 94 6.78 -12.92 4.34
CA ALA A 94 5.40 -12.47 4.21
C ALA A 94 5.24 -11.01 4.67
N VAL A 95 5.73 -10.67 5.88
CA VAL A 95 5.69 -9.30 6.41
C VAL A 95 6.46 -8.33 5.50
N MET A 96 7.65 -8.73 5.03
CA MET A 96 8.43 -7.96 4.06
C MET A 96 7.63 -7.64 2.79
N LEU A 97 6.98 -8.63 2.19
CA LEU A 97 6.18 -8.46 0.96
C LEU A 97 4.89 -7.67 1.19
N LEU A 98 4.28 -7.77 2.38
CA LEU A 98 3.06 -7.03 2.72
C LEU A 98 3.26 -5.51 2.62
N THR A 99 4.45 -5.00 2.94
CA THR A 99 4.75 -3.57 2.78
C THR A 99 4.59 -3.11 1.32
N VAL A 100 5.04 -3.91 0.36
CA VAL A 100 4.90 -3.62 -1.08
C VAL A 100 3.44 -3.74 -1.51
N VAL A 101 2.76 -4.80 -1.06
CA VAL A 101 1.32 -5.00 -1.33
C VAL A 101 0.52 -3.79 -0.87
N TYR A 102 0.72 -3.32 0.37
CA TYR A 102 0.01 -2.15 0.90
C TYR A 102 0.33 -0.88 0.12
N GLY A 103 1.60 -0.67 -0.26
CA GLY A 103 2.00 0.50 -1.04
C GLY A 103 1.29 0.59 -2.39
N TYR A 104 1.30 -0.51 -3.16
CA TYR A 104 0.60 -0.57 -4.44
C TYR A 104 -0.93 -0.55 -4.28
N PHE A 105 -1.46 -1.18 -3.24
CA PHE A 105 -2.90 -1.18 -2.99
C PHE A 105 -3.40 0.24 -2.70
N ILE A 106 -2.73 0.99 -1.81
CA ILE A 106 -3.02 2.40 -1.57
C ILE A 106 -2.92 3.20 -2.86
N LYS A 107 -1.87 3.00 -3.66
CA LYS A 107 -1.74 3.71 -4.94
C LYS A 107 -2.88 3.40 -5.90
N ALA A 108 -3.29 2.15 -6.01
CA ALA A 108 -4.41 1.75 -6.88
C ALA A 108 -5.70 2.48 -6.47
N LEU A 109 -6.05 2.49 -5.18
CA LEU A 109 -7.24 3.18 -4.68
C LEU A 109 -7.19 4.68 -4.97
N VAL A 110 -6.06 5.33 -4.70
CA VAL A 110 -5.90 6.77 -4.94
C VAL A 110 -5.93 7.08 -6.44
N ARG A 111 -5.27 6.27 -7.27
CA ARG A 111 -5.25 6.44 -8.73
C ARG A 111 -6.66 6.36 -9.32
N MET A 112 -7.49 5.42 -8.87
CA MET A 112 -8.90 5.34 -9.31
C MET A 112 -9.69 6.60 -8.94
N VAL A 113 -9.46 7.15 -7.75
CA VAL A 113 -10.07 8.43 -7.34
C VAL A 113 -9.60 9.58 -8.22
N LEU A 114 -8.29 9.68 -8.50
CA LEU A 114 -7.72 10.72 -9.36
C LEU A 114 -8.24 10.63 -10.80
N ILE A 115 -8.28 9.44 -11.39
CA ILE A 115 -8.84 9.19 -12.72
C ILE A 115 -10.32 9.64 -12.77
N SER A 116 -11.08 9.38 -11.71
CA SER A 116 -12.50 9.80 -11.63
C SER A 116 -12.72 11.32 -11.56
N ARG A 117 -11.68 12.08 -11.19
CA ARG A 117 -11.69 13.54 -11.09
C ARG A 117 -11.13 14.22 -12.34
N SER A 118 -10.28 13.51 -13.08
CA SER A 118 -9.81 13.97 -14.38
C SER A 118 -11.01 14.22 -15.29
N LYS A 119 -11.04 15.38 -15.95
CA LYS A 119 -12.16 15.83 -16.81
C LYS A 119 -11.96 15.43 -18.27
N GLU A 120 -11.13 14.43 -18.55
CA GLU A 120 -10.98 13.84 -19.89
C GLU A 120 -12.09 12.82 -20.17
#